data_AF-A0A8H7TAX2-F1
#
_entry.id   AF-A0A8H7TAX2-F1
#
_cell.length_a   1.000
_cell.length_b   1.000
_cell.length_c   1.000
_cell.angle_alpha   90.00
_cell.angle_beta   90.00
_cell.angle_gamma   90.00
#
_symmetry.space_group_name_H-M   'P 1'
#
loop_
_entity.id
_entity.type
_entity.pdbx_description
1 polymer ?
#
loop_
_entity_poly.entity_id
_entity_poly.type
_entity_poly.pdbx_seq_one_letter_code
_entity_poly.pdbx_strand_id
1 'polypeptide(L)'
;MARKTGHAVVVAVVFALHFALAPAYTLVHNFNYTNWYSSFMFENSFNESLSLGLMKIIGNQVYMSVDNTSIIPLTSTGRKSIWLESKDAFQHGLLIGDFEHMPGSDCGIWPAFWTFHNYDAPGFYGEIDILEGFNDITQN
;
A
#
# COMPACT_ATOMS: atom_id res chain seq x y z
N MET A 1 2.42 -6.75 -84.76
CA MET A 1 1.62 -6.16 -83.67
C MET A 1 1.55 -7.18 -82.54
N ALA A 2 2.47 -7.13 -81.57
CA ALA A 2 2.53 -8.09 -80.45
C ALA A 2 2.52 -7.28 -79.14
N ARG A 3 1.46 -7.46 -78.36
CA ARG A 3 1.17 -6.68 -77.15
C ARG A 3 1.89 -7.36 -75.97
N LYS A 4 2.93 -6.74 -75.42
CA LYS A 4 3.55 -7.18 -74.15
C LYS A 4 2.67 -6.72 -72.99
N THR A 5 2.00 -7.65 -72.32
CA THR A 5 1.34 -7.42 -71.03
C THR A 5 2.31 -7.76 -69.91
N GLY A 6 3.03 -6.74 -69.40
CA GLY A 6 3.81 -6.84 -68.17
C GLY A 6 2.92 -6.56 -66.97
N HIS A 7 2.77 -7.54 -66.09
CA HIS A 7 1.99 -7.43 -64.87
C HIS A 7 2.73 -6.56 -63.85
N ALA A 8 2.10 -5.49 -63.37
CA ALA A 8 2.62 -4.72 -62.25
C ALA A 8 2.41 -5.52 -60.96
N VAL A 9 3.50 -5.99 -60.35
CA VAL A 9 3.46 -6.59 -59.01
C VAL A 9 3.44 -5.44 -58.00
N VAL A 10 2.28 -5.20 -57.39
CA VAL A 10 2.15 -4.27 -56.26
C VAL A 10 2.57 -5.02 -55.01
N VAL A 11 3.76 -4.72 -54.49
CA VAL A 11 4.19 -5.21 -53.16
C VAL A 11 3.55 -4.30 -52.11
N ALA A 12 2.45 -4.76 -51.51
CA ALA A 12 1.87 -4.11 -50.35
C ALA A 12 2.74 -4.44 -49.13
N VAL A 13 3.60 -3.50 -48.73
CA VAL A 13 4.29 -3.58 -47.44
C VAL A 13 3.26 -3.22 -46.36
N VAL A 14 2.70 -4.24 -45.71
CA VAL A 14 1.86 -4.05 -44.53
C VAL A 14 2.78 -3.66 -43.37
N PHE A 15 2.83 -2.37 -43.04
CA PHE A 15 3.42 -1.90 -41.80
C PHE A 15 2.49 -2.33 -40.66
N ALA A 16 2.78 -3.48 -40.04
CA ALA A 16 2.12 -3.88 -38.81
C ALA A 16 2.54 -2.88 -37.71
N LEU A 17 1.63 -1.95 -37.38
CA LEU A 17 1.76 -1.10 -36.21
C LEU A 17 1.69 -2.02 -34.98
N HIS A 18 2.84 -2.37 -34.42
CA HIS A 18 2.92 -3.11 -33.18
C HIS A 18 2.58 -2.13 -32.04
N PHE A 19 1.29 -1.99 -31.74
CA PHE A 19 0.91 -1.51 -30.42
C PHE A 19 1.35 -2.57 -29.42
N ALA A 20 2.47 -2.34 -28.75
CA ALA A 20 2.79 -3.08 -27.55
C ALA A 20 1.69 -2.76 -26.53
N LEU A 21 0.79 -3.70 -26.27
CA LEU A 21 -0.12 -3.62 -25.14
C LEU A 21 0.76 -3.53 -23.90
N ALA A 22 0.73 -2.38 -23.22
CA ALA A 22 1.30 -2.30 -21.89
C ALA A 22 0.61 -3.37 -21.03
N PRO A 23 1.36 -4.21 -20.27
CA PRO A 23 0.73 -5.16 -19.36
C PRO A 23 -0.22 -4.40 -18.42
N ALA A 24 -1.50 -4.77 -18.45
CA ALA A 24 -2.48 -4.26 -17.52
C ALA A 24 -2.27 -4.92 -16.15
N TYR A 25 -2.48 -4.15 -15.08
CA TYR A 25 -2.49 -4.70 -13.72
C TYR A 25 -3.77 -5.48 -13.47
N THR A 26 -3.65 -6.62 -12.79
CA THR A 26 -4.77 -7.39 -12.26
C THR A 26 -4.76 -7.34 -10.74
N LEU A 27 -5.93 -7.35 -10.10
CA LEU A 27 -6.03 -7.42 -8.65
C LEU A 27 -5.46 -8.76 -8.14
N VAL A 28 -4.47 -8.69 -7.26
CA VAL A 28 -3.86 -9.88 -6.62
C VAL A 28 -4.28 -9.98 -5.16
N HIS A 29 -4.24 -8.87 -4.42
CA HIS A 29 -4.67 -8.78 -3.02
C HIS A 29 -5.70 -7.67 -2.86
N ASN A 30 -6.74 -7.94 -2.07
CA ASN A 30 -7.74 -6.97 -1.67
C ASN A 30 -7.88 -7.01 -0.15
N PHE A 31 -7.18 -6.10 0.52
CA PHE A 31 -7.24 -5.97 1.98
C PHE A 31 -8.39 -5.05 2.35
N ASN A 32 -9.34 -5.56 3.13
CA ASN A 32 -10.52 -4.80 3.56
C ASN A 32 -11.03 -5.31 4.91
N TYR A 33 -12.15 -4.74 5.37
CA TYR A 33 -12.77 -5.06 6.65
C TYR A 33 -13.12 -6.54 6.86
N THR A 34 -13.24 -7.35 5.80
CA THR A 34 -13.58 -8.78 5.90
C THR A 34 -12.38 -9.68 6.17
N ASN A 35 -11.16 -9.24 5.85
CA ASN A 35 -9.94 -10.06 5.99
C ASN A 35 -8.79 -9.36 6.74
N TRP A 36 -8.96 -8.11 7.18
CA TRP A 36 -7.89 -7.32 7.80
C TRP A 36 -7.12 -8.06 8.90
N TYR A 37 -7.83 -8.66 9.87
CA TYR A 37 -7.19 -9.33 11.01
C TYR A 37 -6.42 -10.59 10.63
N SER A 38 -6.79 -11.26 9.53
CA SER A 38 -6.07 -12.44 9.06
C SER A 38 -4.92 -12.09 8.11
N SER A 39 -4.98 -10.92 7.45
CA SER A 39 -3.98 -10.48 6.46
C SER A 39 -2.76 -9.77 7.07
N PHE A 40 -2.88 -9.19 8.26
CA PHE A 40 -1.80 -8.43 8.90
C PHE A 40 -1.25 -9.12 10.16
N MET A 41 0.04 -8.96 10.38
CA MET A 41 0.72 -9.21 11.66
C MET A 41 0.64 -7.94 12.51
N PHE A 42 0.51 -8.12 13.82
CA PHE A 42 0.52 -7.03 14.77
C PHE A 42 1.85 -7.11 15.52
N GLU A 43 2.71 -6.11 15.37
CA GLU A 43 3.97 -6.03 16.12
C GLU A 43 3.68 -5.79 17.61
N ASN A 44 2.61 -5.03 17.88
CA ASN A 44 2.00 -4.96 19.21
C ASN A 44 1.04 -6.14 19.44
N SER A 45 0.52 -6.31 20.65
CA SER A 45 -0.43 -7.39 20.93
C SER A 45 -1.78 -7.17 20.21
N PHE A 46 -2.17 -8.11 19.34
CA PHE A 46 -3.49 -8.13 18.67
C PHE A 46 -4.63 -8.06 19.69
N ASN A 47 -4.59 -8.91 20.72
CA ASN A 47 -5.64 -8.98 21.74
C ASN A 47 -5.71 -7.69 22.57
N GLU A 48 -4.58 -7.06 22.87
CA GLU A 48 -4.54 -5.78 23.60
C GLU A 48 -5.10 -4.66 22.71
N SER A 49 -4.77 -4.66 21.42
CA SER A 49 -5.29 -3.67 20.46
C SER A 49 -6.81 -3.71 20.35
N LEU A 50 -7.40 -4.92 20.37
CA LEU A 50 -8.85 -5.09 20.40
C LEU A 50 -9.46 -4.71 21.75
N SER A 51 -8.85 -5.13 22.88
CA SER A 51 -9.40 -4.86 24.21
C SER A 51 -9.39 -3.39 24.58
N LEU A 52 -8.39 -2.64 24.10
CA LEU A 52 -8.28 -1.19 24.24
C LEU A 52 -9.09 -0.42 23.18
N GLY A 53 -9.70 -1.11 22.21
CA GLY A 53 -10.47 -0.47 21.13
C GLY A 53 -9.65 0.32 20.12
N LEU A 54 -8.32 0.09 20.08
CA LEU A 54 -7.40 0.72 19.13
C LEU A 54 -7.60 0.19 17.71
N MET A 55 -8.13 -1.02 17.59
CA MET A 55 -8.49 -1.67 16.33
C MET A 55 -9.95 -2.11 16.37
N LYS A 56 -10.74 -1.73 15.37
CA LYS A 56 -12.13 -2.17 15.21
C LYS A 56 -12.58 -2.11 13.76
N ILE A 57 -13.68 -2.79 13.45
CA ILE A 57 -14.42 -2.61 12.20
C ILE A 57 -15.63 -1.72 12.48
N ILE A 58 -15.76 -0.59 11.79
CA ILE A 58 -16.94 0.28 11.83
C ILE A 58 -17.62 0.23 10.47
N GLY A 59 -18.78 -0.45 10.39
CA GLY A 59 -19.42 -0.71 9.09
C GLY A 59 -18.48 -1.51 8.17
N ASN A 60 -18.09 -0.90 7.05
CA ASN A 60 -17.16 -1.49 6.07
C ASN A 60 -15.74 -0.90 6.14
N GLN A 61 -15.42 -0.15 7.20
CA GLN A 61 -14.12 0.49 7.38
C GLN A 61 -13.34 -0.20 8.49
N VAL A 62 -12.04 -0.34 8.25
CA VAL A 62 -11.07 -0.69 9.28
C VAL A 62 -10.71 0.60 10.00
N TYR A 63 -10.82 0.58 11.33
CA TYR A 63 -10.45 1.71 12.18
C TYR A 63 -9.22 1.37 12.98
N MET A 64 -8.26 2.28 12.92
CA MET A 64 -6.93 2.20 13.51
C MET A 64 -6.69 3.48 14.31
N SER A 65 -6.37 3.35 15.61
CA SER A 65 -6.18 4.49 16.51
C SER A 65 -5.08 4.26 17.53
N VAL A 66 -4.72 5.34 18.21
CA VAL A 66 -3.92 5.38 19.43
C VAL A 66 -4.82 5.53 20.66
N ASP A 67 -4.26 5.28 21.85
CA ASP A 67 -4.94 5.63 23.11
C ASP A 67 -5.02 7.15 23.25
N ASN A 68 -6.22 7.69 23.15
CA ASN A 68 -6.52 9.12 23.28
C ASN A 68 -7.24 9.46 24.59
N THR A 69 -7.23 8.57 25.58
CA THR A 69 -7.98 8.73 26.83
C THR A 69 -7.08 8.82 28.06
N SER A 70 -5.94 8.11 28.05
CA SER A 70 -5.07 8.06 29.22
C SER A 70 -4.13 9.25 29.32
N ILE A 71 -3.89 9.70 30.55
CA ILE A 71 -2.74 10.55 30.91
C ILE A 71 -1.53 9.63 31.08
N ILE A 72 -0.47 9.86 30.31
CA ILE A 72 0.70 8.99 30.26
C ILE A 72 1.78 9.53 31.22
N PRO A 73 2.20 8.76 32.24
CA PRO A 73 3.30 9.14 33.11
C PRO A 73 4.62 9.24 32.33
N LEU A 74 5.51 10.14 32.74
CA LEU A 74 6.85 10.27 32.13
C LEU A 74 7.72 9.02 32.31
N THR A 75 7.36 8.13 33.24
CA THR A 75 8.01 6.83 33.46
C THR A 75 7.44 5.71 32.59
N SER A 76 6.39 5.97 31.82
CA SER A 76 5.80 5.01 30.88
C SER A 76 6.72 4.77 29.68
N THR A 77 6.54 3.64 29.01
CA THR A 77 7.19 3.35 27.73
C THR A 77 6.57 4.12 26.56
N GLY A 78 5.45 4.80 26.76
CA GLY A 78 4.80 5.64 25.77
C GLY A 78 3.27 5.53 25.77
N ARG A 79 2.64 6.25 24.85
CA ARG A 79 1.21 6.13 24.55
C ARG A 79 0.99 4.87 23.71
N LYS A 80 -0.06 4.10 24.03
CA LYS A 80 -0.39 2.88 23.28
C LYS A 80 -0.83 3.23 21.85
N SER A 81 -0.30 2.49 20.89
CA SER A 81 -0.55 2.61 19.46
C SER A 81 -0.56 1.21 18.84
N ILE A 82 -0.72 1.15 17.53
CA ILE A 82 -0.69 -0.08 16.73
C ILE A 82 0.29 0.06 15.58
N TRP A 83 1.05 -1.02 15.34
CA TRP A 83 1.92 -1.21 14.19
C TRP A 83 1.53 -2.52 13.53
N LEU A 84 1.24 -2.45 12.23
CA LEU A 84 0.83 -3.59 11.42
C LEU A 84 1.76 -3.80 10.24
N GLU A 85 1.98 -5.06 9.91
CA GLU A 85 2.74 -5.48 8.73
C GLU A 85 1.93 -6.49 7.94
N SER A 86 1.91 -6.39 6.60
CA SER A 86 1.23 -7.39 5.79
C SER A 86 1.97 -8.72 5.90
N LYS A 87 1.22 -9.83 5.98
CA LYS A 87 1.82 -11.17 5.90
C LYS A 87 2.37 -11.49 4.51
N ASP A 88 1.78 -10.86 3.50
CA ASP A 88 2.21 -10.95 2.11
C ASP A 88 3.30 -9.91 1.82
N ALA A 89 4.30 -10.30 1.03
CA ALA A 89 5.36 -9.43 0.54
C ALA A 89 5.23 -9.26 -0.99
N PHE A 90 5.58 -8.07 -1.49
CA PHE A 90 5.43 -7.72 -2.90
C PHE A 90 6.77 -7.25 -3.47
N GLN A 91 7.20 -7.84 -4.58
CA GLN A 91 8.42 -7.40 -5.26
C GLN A 91 8.14 -6.27 -6.27
N HIS A 92 7.02 -6.37 -6.99
CA HIS A 92 6.59 -5.43 -8.01
C HIS A 92 5.07 -5.34 -8.00
N GLY A 93 4.51 -4.18 -8.32
CA GLY A 93 3.07 -4.03 -8.44
C GLY A 93 2.60 -2.59 -8.40
N LEU A 94 1.28 -2.46 -8.24
CA LEU A 94 0.60 -1.21 -7.94
C LEU A 94 -0.05 -1.38 -6.57
N LEU A 95 0.35 -0.55 -5.61
CA LEU A 95 -0.25 -0.48 -4.28
C LEU A 95 -1.17 0.73 -4.21
N ILE A 96 -2.40 0.52 -3.77
CA ILE A 96 -3.40 1.58 -3.61
C ILE A 96 -3.91 1.52 -2.17
N GLY A 97 -3.74 2.61 -1.43
CA GLY A 97 -4.38 2.84 -0.15
C GLY A 97 -5.53 3.82 -0.33
N ASP A 98 -6.72 3.45 0.14
CA ASP A 98 -7.90 4.32 0.18
C ASP A 98 -8.24 4.61 1.64
N PHE A 99 -8.13 5.87 2.04
CA PHE A 99 -8.22 6.30 3.43
C PHE A 99 -9.31 7.36 3.58
N GLU A 100 -10.37 7.01 4.32
CA GLU A 100 -11.39 7.98 4.72
C GLU A 100 -10.84 9.00 5.73
N HIS A 101 -9.91 8.57 6.58
CA HIS A 101 -9.30 9.39 7.63
C HIS A 101 -7.89 8.91 7.93
N MET A 102 -6.98 9.85 8.19
CA MET A 102 -5.61 9.61 8.65
C MET A 102 -5.37 10.33 9.98
N PRO A 103 -4.40 9.92 10.81
CA PRO A 103 -4.02 10.69 11.99
C PRO A 103 -3.77 12.16 11.59
N GLY A 104 -4.50 13.09 12.22
CA GLY A 104 -4.42 14.51 11.87
C GLY A 104 -3.15 15.15 12.40
N SER A 105 -2.65 16.19 11.74
CA SER A 105 -1.43 16.91 12.13
C SER A 105 -1.49 17.47 13.55
N ASP A 106 -0.72 16.89 14.47
CA ASP A 106 -0.72 17.25 15.90
C ASP A 106 0.65 16.97 16.53
N CYS A 107 0.97 17.66 17.61
CA CYS A 107 2.27 17.57 18.27
C CYS A 107 2.58 16.15 18.77
N GLY A 108 3.76 15.64 18.42
CA GLY A 108 4.29 14.37 18.91
C GLY A 108 3.80 13.12 18.19
N ILE A 109 3.02 13.26 17.12
CA ILE A 109 2.61 12.13 16.28
C ILE A 109 3.62 11.90 15.14
N TRP A 110 3.68 10.67 14.65
CA TRP A 110 4.41 10.32 13.42
C TRP A 110 3.73 9.12 12.73
N PRO A 111 2.63 9.34 11.97
CA PRO A 111 1.98 8.29 11.20
C PRO A 111 2.76 7.94 9.93
N ALA A 112 2.69 6.67 9.53
CA ALA A 112 3.27 6.19 8.28
C ALA A 112 2.41 5.10 7.61
N PHE A 113 2.31 5.15 6.29
CA PHE A 113 1.92 4.06 5.39
C PHE A 113 3.03 3.91 4.36
N TRP A 114 3.73 2.79 4.45
CA TRP A 114 5.04 2.62 3.83
C TRP A 114 5.27 1.14 3.48
N THR A 115 6.30 0.88 2.70
CA THR A 115 6.75 -0.48 2.37
C THR A 115 8.23 -0.61 2.66
N PHE A 116 8.65 -1.81 3.05
CA PHE A 116 10.05 -2.09 3.32
C PHE A 116 10.47 -3.51 2.95
N HIS A 117 11.77 -3.70 2.81
CA HIS A 117 12.45 -4.99 2.76
C HIS A 117 13.40 -5.08 3.96
N ASN A 118 13.05 -5.89 4.95
CA ASN A 118 13.82 -6.05 6.20
C ASN A 118 15.21 -6.69 5.94
N TYR A 119 16.23 -6.26 6.69
CA TYR A 119 17.56 -6.86 6.79
C TYR A 119 17.60 -8.37 7.09
N ASP A 120 16.58 -8.93 7.76
CA ASP A 120 16.45 -10.37 8.04
C ASP A 120 16.10 -11.19 6.80
N ALA A 121 15.64 -10.54 5.73
CA ALA A 121 15.41 -11.16 4.44
C ALA A 121 16.65 -11.05 3.54
N PRO A 122 16.97 -12.05 2.70
CA PRO A 122 18.10 -11.97 1.78
C PRO A 122 18.00 -10.75 0.87
N GLY A 123 19.00 -9.88 0.89
CA GLY A 123 19.03 -8.69 0.04
C GLY A 123 19.54 -7.44 0.77
N PHE A 124 19.40 -6.30 0.11
CA PHE A 124 19.63 -4.99 0.71
C PHE A 124 18.33 -4.46 1.27
N TYR A 125 18.42 -3.73 2.38
CA TYR A 125 17.30 -2.94 2.88
C TYR A 125 16.83 -1.94 1.82
N GLY A 126 15.52 -1.83 1.69
CA GLY A 126 14.86 -0.86 0.83
C GLY A 126 13.56 -0.43 1.48
N GLU A 127 13.20 0.83 1.27
CA GLU A 127 12.05 1.46 1.91
C GLU A 127 11.42 2.47 0.94
N ILE A 128 10.10 2.53 0.96
CA ILE A 128 9.30 3.51 0.23
C ILE A 128 8.23 4.04 1.17
N ASP A 129 8.40 5.28 1.61
CA ASP A 129 7.43 6.03 2.38
C ASP A 129 6.40 6.64 1.44
N ILE A 130 5.17 6.12 1.47
CA ILE A 130 4.10 6.53 0.55
C ILE A 130 3.30 7.67 1.16
N LEU A 131 2.99 7.57 2.45
CA LEU A 131 2.40 8.62 3.24
C LEU A 131 3.10 8.62 4.60
N GLU A 132 3.79 9.70 4.89
CA GLU A 132 4.49 9.89 6.15
C GLU A 132 4.45 11.36 6.55
N GLY A 133 4.33 11.62 7.84
CA GLY A 133 4.41 12.96 8.39
C GLY A 133 4.66 12.92 9.88
N PHE A 134 5.11 14.04 10.46
CA PHE A 134 5.38 14.13 11.88
C PHE A 134 4.94 15.47 12.45
N ASN A 135 4.57 15.48 13.73
CA ASN A 135 4.11 16.67 14.45
C ASN A 135 2.97 17.42 13.71
N ASP A 136 3.02 18.75 13.74
CA ASP A 136 2.03 19.68 13.21
C ASP A 136 2.28 20.07 11.75
N ILE A 137 2.98 19.22 10.98
CA ILE A 137 3.20 19.50 9.56
C ILE A 137 1.86 19.51 8.80
N THR A 138 1.69 20.51 7.94
CA THR A 138 0.42 20.73 7.21
C THR A 138 0.47 20.26 5.76
N GLN A 139 1.59 19.67 5.35
CA GLN A 139 1.77 19.05 4.05
C GLN A 139 2.33 17.65 4.25
N ASN A 140 1.64 16.66 3.66
CA ASN A 140 2.14 15.32 3.41
C ASN A 140 2.70 15.27 1.98
#